data_AF-A0A7C6RV77-F1
#
_entry.id   AF-A0A7C6RV77-F1
#
_cell.length_a   1.000
_cell.length_b   1.000
_cell.length_c   1.000
_cell.angle_alpha   90.00
_cell.angle_beta   90.00
_cell.angle_gamma   90.00
#
_symmetry.space_group_name_H-M   'P 1'
#
loop_
_entity.id
_entity.type
_entity.pdbx_description
1 polymer ?
#
loop_
_entity_poly.entity_id
_entity_poly.type
_entity_poly.pdbx_seq_one_letter_code
_entity_poly.pdbx_strand_id
1 'polypeptide(L)'
;MEWAEVLADPVLRDLPYKIELNEYGKIVMSPASNRHGAIQGELYSLLRQQLHGRGRPIVECSIQTAKGVRVADVVWCSADFIRQHGFATPYPRAPELCVEIVSPSNSRQEMAEKIALYLDAGAGEVWIVFEDGQIEIHDAGGRRERSAFLDPILLEF
;
A
#
# COMPACT_ATOMS: atom_id res chain seq x y z
N MET A 1 19.12 0.39 -9.54
CA MET A 1 18.98 1.64 -8.80
C MET A 1 18.44 1.29 -7.43
N GLU A 2 19.02 1.88 -6.39
CA GLU A 2 18.56 1.80 -5.02
C GLU A 2 17.50 2.88 -4.75
N TRP A 3 16.61 2.65 -3.77
CA TRP A 3 15.55 3.61 -3.46
C TRP A 3 16.08 5.00 -3.04
N ALA A 4 17.22 5.04 -2.36
CA ALA A 4 17.88 6.28 -1.98
C ALA A 4 18.30 7.11 -3.22
N GLU A 5 18.64 6.47 -4.34
CA GLU A 5 18.98 7.16 -5.59
C GLU A 5 17.72 7.76 -6.23
N VAL A 6 16.58 7.05 -6.20
CA VAL A 6 15.28 7.57 -6.67
C VAL A 6 14.89 8.84 -5.91
N LEU A 7 15.03 8.82 -4.58
CA LEU A 7 14.70 9.97 -3.74
C LEU A 7 15.66 11.15 -3.94
N ALA A 8 16.93 10.88 -4.25
CA ALA A 8 17.95 11.90 -4.47
C ALA A 8 17.83 12.58 -5.84
N ASP A 9 17.24 11.91 -6.84
CA ASP A 9 17.07 12.45 -8.19
C ASP A 9 15.96 13.53 -8.25
N PRO A 10 16.28 14.78 -8.61
CA PRO A 10 15.30 15.87 -8.66
C PRO A 10 14.20 15.65 -9.72
N VAL A 11 14.53 15.02 -10.85
CA VAL A 11 13.56 14.79 -11.92
C VAL A 11 12.55 13.77 -11.45
N LEU A 12 13.00 12.65 -10.87
CA LEU A 12 12.10 11.59 -10.40
C LEU A 12 11.22 12.04 -9.23
N ARG A 13 11.73 12.90 -8.35
CA ARG A 13 10.97 13.42 -7.19
C ARG A 13 9.75 14.25 -7.58
N ASP A 14 9.84 15.01 -8.66
CA ASP A 14 8.80 15.98 -9.06
C ASP A 14 7.79 15.40 -10.06
N LEU A 15 7.88 14.09 -10.36
CA LEU A 15 6.97 13.41 -11.27
C LEU A 15 5.60 13.14 -10.62
N PRO A 16 4.48 13.34 -11.34
CA PRO A 16 3.13 13.04 -10.85
C PRO A 16 2.78 11.55 -11.02
N TYR A 17 3.73 10.66 -10.77
CA TYR A 17 3.60 9.22 -10.94
C TYR A 17 3.87 8.52 -9.60
N LYS A 18 3.15 7.44 -9.33
CA LYS A 18 3.57 6.48 -8.29
C LYS A 18 4.80 5.75 -8.80
N ILE A 19 5.88 5.75 -8.03
CA ILE A 19 7.18 5.17 -8.40
C ILE A 19 7.45 3.94 -7.53
N GLU A 20 7.83 2.82 -8.14
CA GLU A 20 8.26 1.59 -7.48
C GLU A 20 9.59 1.10 -8.05
N LEU A 21 10.29 0.20 -7.35
CA LEU A 21 11.48 -0.49 -7.85
C LEU A 21 11.26 -1.99 -7.92
N ASN A 22 11.41 -2.58 -9.10
CA ASN A 22 11.33 -4.03 -9.25
C ASN A 22 12.61 -4.74 -8.78
N GLU A 23 12.63 -6.08 -8.88
CA GLU A 23 13.73 -6.94 -8.42
C GLU A 23 15.07 -6.67 -9.12
N TYR A 24 15.05 -6.00 -10.28
CA TYR A 24 16.25 -5.61 -11.02
C TYR A 24 16.65 -4.14 -10.77
N GLY A 25 16.02 -3.49 -9.79
CA GLY A 25 16.22 -2.07 -9.49
C GLY A 25 15.82 -1.15 -10.65
N LYS A 26 14.85 -1.57 -11.49
CA LYS A 26 14.26 -0.73 -12.53
C LYS A 26 13.03 -0.01 -11.98
N ILE A 27 12.86 1.23 -12.41
CA ILE A 27 11.72 2.05 -12.06
C ILE A 27 10.47 1.53 -12.78
N VAL A 28 9.41 1.35 -11.99
CA VAL A 28 8.05 1.11 -12.47
C VAL A 28 7.23 2.35 -12.12
N MET A 29 6.43 2.84 -13.06
CA MET A 29 5.61 4.04 -12.87
C MET A 29 4.16 3.78 -13.25
N SER A 30 3.25 4.31 -12.43
CA SER A 30 1.82 4.35 -12.73
C SER A 30 1.32 5.79 -12.76
N PRO A 31 0.51 6.18 -13.76
CA PRO A 31 -0.11 7.51 -13.83
C PRO A 31 -1.00 7.77 -12.64
N ALA A 32 -0.84 8.93 -12.01
CA ALA A 32 -1.84 9.43 -11.06
C ALA A 32 -3.16 9.72 -11.79
N SER A 33 -4.27 9.39 -11.15
CA SER A 33 -5.61 9.77 -11.61
C SER A 33 -6.41 10.37 -10.45
N ASN A 34 -7.29 11.32 -10.75
CA ASN A 34 -8.12 11.96 -9.71
C ASN A 34 -9.03 10.97 -9.00
N ARG A 35 -9.52 9.95 -9.72
CA ARG A 35 -10.38 8.91 -9.16
C ARG A 35 -9.63 8.03 -8.17
N HIS A 36 -8.42 7.61 -8.52
CA HIS A 36 -7.52 6.88 -7.61
C HIS A 36 -7.20 7.70 -6.36
N GLY A 37 -6.84 8.97 -6.54
CA GLY A 37 -6.57 9.88 -5.43
C GLY A 37 -7.77 10.10 -4.50
N ALA A 38 -9.00 10.17 -5.06
CA ALA A 38 -10.21 10.27 -4.25
C ALA A 38 -10.43 9.01 -3.39
N ILE A 39 -10.33 7.81 -3.98
CA ILE A 39 -10.45 6.54 -3.24
C ILE A 39 -9.37 6.42 -2.15
N GLN A 40 -8.14 6.84 -2.45
CA GLN A 40 -7.04 6.87 -1.48
C GLN A 40 -7.36 7.79 -0.28
N GLY A 41 -7.94 8.96 -0.55
CA GLY A 41 -8.38 9.91 0.49
C GLY A 41 -9.47 9.35 1.39
N GLU A 42 -10.46 8.65 0.81
CA GLU A 42 -11.53 8.00 1.56
C GLU A 42 -11.01 6.84 2.42
N LEU A 43 -10.14 5.98 1.87
CA LEU A 43 -9.50 4.90 2.62
C LEU A 43 -8.68 5.43 3.79
N TYR A 44 -7.89 6.49 3.57
CA TYR A 44 -7.14 7.14 4.63
C TYR A 44 -8.08 7.65 5.74
N SER A 45 -9.17 8.33 5.35
CA SER A 45 -10.13 8.91 6.29
C SER A 45 -10.86 7.83 7.09
N LEU A 46 -11.33 6.78 6.42
CA LEU A 46 -11.98 5.62 7.02
C LEU A 46 -11.07 4.97 8.08
N LEU A 47 -9.85 4.61 7.70
CA LEU A 47 -8.89 3.97 8.60
C LEU A 47 -8.52 4.91 9.77
N ARG A 48 -8.36 6.21 9.49
CA ARG A 48 -8.03 7.21 10.51
C ARG A 48 -9.14 7.34 11.56
N GLN A 49 -10.40 7.30 11.14
CA GLN A 49 -11.56 7.42 12.01
C GLN A 49 -11.81 6.12 12.78
N GLN A 50 -11.92 5.00 12.08
CA GLN A 50 -12.35 3.73 12.67
C GLN A 50 -11.25 3.10 13.55
N LEU A 51 -9.98 3.33 13.22
CA LEU A 51 -8.83 2.82 13.97
C LEU A 51 -8.16 3.91 14.83
N HIS A 52 -8.89 5.00 15.12
CA HIS A 52 -8.39 6.11 15.94
C HIS A 52 -7.80 5.62 17.27
N GLY A 53 -6.64 6.18 17.63
CA GLY A 53 -5.93 5.86 18.89
C GLY A 53 -5.16 4.53 18.90
N ARG A 54 -5.35 3.67 17.89
CA ARG A 54 -4.66 2.36 17.78
C ARG A 54 -3.43 2.40 16.87
N GLY A 55 -3.30 3.44 16.07
CA GLY A 55 -2.29 3.57 15.03
C GLY A 55 -2.58 4.75 14.12
N ARG A 56 -2.01 4.73 12.92
CA ARG A 56 -2.19 5.78 11.93
C ARG A 56 -2.08 5.22 10.50
N PRO A 57 -2.96 5.66 9.59
CA PRO A 57 -2.77 5.38 8.17
C PRO A 57 -1.69 6.26 7.54
N ILE A 58 -1.06 5.76 6.48
CA ILE A 58 -0.07 6.46 5.65
C ILE A 58 -0.42 6.19 4.18
N VAL A 59 -0.25 7.18 3.31
CA VAL A 59 -0.41 7.06 1.86
C VAL A 59 0.96 6.94 1.18
N GLU A 60 1.02 6.33 0.01
CA GLU A 60 2.25 6.16 -0.78
C GLU A 60 3.41 5.59 0.04
N CYS A 61 3.13 4.46 0.72
CA CYS A 61 4.04 3.88 1.70
C CYS A 61 5.06 2.95 1.03
N SER A 62 6.31 3.40 0.89
CA SER A 62 7.41 2.58 0.37
C SER A 62 7.83 1.48 1.36
N ILE A 63 7.79 0.24 0.91
CA ILE A 63 8.08 -0.98 1.68
C ILE A 63 9.16 -1.77 0.97
N GLN A 64 10.21 -2.15 1.70
CA GLN A 64 11.22 -3.07 1.21
C GLN A 64 10.63 -4.49 1.10
N THR A 65 10.73 -5.09 -0.09
CA THR A 65 10.28 -6.46 -0.36
C THR A 65 11.43 -7.31 -0.90
N ALA A 66 11.20 -8.61 -1.06
CA ALA A 66 12.16 -9.51 -1.72
C ALA A 66 12.39 -9.16 -3.21
N LYS A 67 11.49 -8.38 -3.83
CA LYS A 67 11.53 -7.99 -5.26
C LYS A 67 11.64 -6.48 -5.46
N GLY A 68 12.45 -5.85 -4.63
CA GLY A 68 12.69 -4.41 -4.63
C GLY A 68 11.71 -3.66 -3.73
N VAL A 69 11.49 -2.37 -4.02
CA VAL A 69 10.59 -1.53 -3.24
C VAL A 69 9.23 -1.47 -3.91
N ARG A 70 8.18 -1.79 -3.15
CA ARG A 70 6.79 -1.55 -3.54
C ARG A 70 6.24 -0.40 -2.74
N VAL A 71 5.32 0.35 -3.32
CA VAL A 71 4.71 1.51 -2.67
C VAL A 71 3.24 1.18 -2.49
N ALA A 72 2.80 0.91 -1.27
CA ALA A 72 1.38 0.67 -1.00
C ALA A 72 0.60 1.99 -1.11
N ASP A 73 -0.58 1.98 -1.75
CA ASP A 73 -1.40 3.19 -1.91
C ASP A 73 -1.84 3.73 -0.56
N VAL A 74 -2.31 2.85 0.31
CA VAL A 74 -2.62 3.15 1.71
C VAL A 74 -2.12 2.02 2.58
N VAL A 75 -1.61 2.34 3.76
CA VAL A 75 -1.33 1.36 4.82
C VAL A 75 -2.00 1.81 6.11
N TRP A 76 -2.19 0.88 7.04
CA TRP A 76 -2.38 1.23 8.44
C TRP A 76 -1.26 0.62 9.27
N CYS A 77 -0.58 1.49 10.03
CA CYS A 77 0.47 1.10 10.96
C CYS A 77 -0.08 1.19 12.38
N SER A 78 0.09 0.13 13.18
CA SER A 78 -0.23 0.21 14.61
C SER A 78 0.70 1.19 15.35
N ALA A 79 0.30 1.59 16.55
CA ALA A 79 1.17 2.37 17.44
C ALA A 79 2.48 1.63 17.78
N ASP A 80 2.44 0.29 17.82
CA ASP A 80 3.62 -0.53 18.09
C ASP A 80 4.57 -0.55 16.89
N PHE A 81 4.02 -0.72 15.68
CA PHE A 81 4.79 -0.65 14.44
C PHE A 81 5.51 0.70 14.31
N ILE A 82 4.79 1.81 14.54
CA ILE A 82 5.38 3.16 14.48
C ILE A 82 6.44 3.34 15.58
N ARG A 83 6.23 2.82 16.79
CA ARG A 83 7.24 2.89 17.86
C ARG A 83 8.52 2.14 17.50
N GLN A 84 8.38 0.99 16.82
CA GLN A 84 9.50 0.14 16.43
C GLN A 84 10.25 0.66 15.20
N HIS A 85 9.53 1.14 14.19
CA HIS A 85 10.09 1.46 12.87
C HIS A 85 10.11 2.95 12.54
N GLY A 86 9.51 3.80 13.38
CA GLY A 86 9.36 5.22 13.13
C GLY A 86 8.61 5.48 11.82
N PHE A 87 9.19 6.31 10.97
CA PHE A 87 8.74 6.57 9.59
C PHE A 87 9.90 6.32 8.62
N ALA A 88 10.52 5.14 8.73
CA ALA A 88 11.62 4.75 7.85
C ALA A 88 11.18 4.72 6.37
N THR A 89 12.09 5.12 5.48
CA THR A 89 11.86 5.16 4.04
C THR A 89 13.00 4.41 3.31
N PRO A 90 12.74 3.23 2.71
CA PRO A 90 11.50 2.46 2.83
C PRO A 90 11.35 1.84 4.23
N TYR A 91 10.14 1.41 4.59
CA TYR A 91 10.00 0.56 5.76
C TYR A 91 10.69 -0.80 5.50
N PRO A 92 11.45 -1.33 6.48
CA PRO A 92 12.12 -2.61 6.32
C PRO A 92 11.18 -3.82 6.37
N ARG A 93 9.92 -3.61 6.79
CA ARG A 93 8.83 -4.59 6.81
C ARG A 93 7.52 -3.91 6.43
N ALA A 94 6.56 -4.69 5.94
CA ALA A 94 5.23 -4.16 5.68
C ALA A 94 4.48 -3.85 7.00
N PRO A 95 3.72 -2.73 7.06
CA PRO A 95 2.74 -2.50 8.12
C PRO A 95 1.66 -3.57 8.18
N GLU A 96 0.91 -3.61 9.28
CA GLU A 96 -0.07 -4.66 9.53
C GLU A 96 -1.16 -4.76 8.46
N LEU A 97 -1.58 -3.63 7.89
CA LEU A 97 -2.50 -3.57 6.77
C LEU A 97 -1.86 -2.83 5.60
N CYS A 98 -1.84 -3.46 4.43
CA CYS A 98 -1.49 -2.82 3.15
C CYS A 98 -2.72 -2.78 2.23
N VAL A 99 -2.91 -1.69 1.50
CA VAL A 99 -4.04 -1.52 0.59
C VAL A 99 -3.51 -1.05 -0.76
N GLU A 100 -3.95 -1.73 -1.83
CA GLU A 100 -3.76 -1.29 -3.21
C GLU A 100 -5.12 -0.98 -3.85
N ILE A 101 -5.17 0.12 -4.59
CA ILE A 101 -6.30 0.48 -5.43
C ILE A 101 -5.97 0.01 -6.85
N VAL A 102 -6.83 -0.83 -7.43
CA VAL A 102 -6.64 -1.35 -8.78
C VAL A 102 -6.84 -0.23 -9.78
N SER A 103 -5.82 0.04 -10.59
CA SER A 103 -5.91 0.92 -11.75
C SER A 103 -6.10 0.12 -13.05
N PRO A 104 -6.59 0.75 -14.14
CA PRO A 104 -6.77 0.07 -15.43
C PRO A 104 -5.49 -0.53 -16.02
N SER A 105 -4.31 -0.01 -15.65
CA SER A 105 -3.03 -0.53 -16.11
C SER A 105 -2.55 -1.75 -15.33
N ASN A 106 -3.14 -2.05 -14.16
CA ASN A 106 -2.70 -3.18 -13.36
C ASN A 106 -3.19 -4.51 -13.92
N SER A 107 -2.26 -5.46 -14.03
CA SER A 107 -2.62 -6.83 -14.40
C SER A 107 -3.01 -7.63 -13.14
N ARG A 108 -3.84 -8.67 -13.32
CA ARG A 108 -4.15 -9.62 -12.24
C ARG A 108 -2.90 -10.26 -11.64
N GLN A 109 -1.89 -10.52 -12.48
CA GLN A 109 -0.62 -11.10 -12.06
C GLN A 109 0.18 -10.13 -11.18
N GLU A 110 0.22 -8.85 -11.55
CA GLU A 110 0.88 -7.80 -10.76
C GLU A 110 0.22 -7.66 -9.38
N MET A 111 -1.11 -7.64 -9.33
CA MET A 111 -1.84 -7.57 -8.05
C MET A 111 -1.58 -8.80 -7.18
N ALA A 112 -1.61 -10.00 -7.77
CA ALA A 112 -1.27 -11.23 -7.05
C ALA A 112 0.18 -11.21 -6.50
N GLU A 113 1.13 -10.68 -7.28
CA GLU A 113 2.50 -10.50 -6.83
C GLU A 113 2.60 -9.49 -5.68
N LYS A 114 1.93 -8.34 -5.77
CA LYS A 114 1.92 -7.35 -4.69
C LYS A 114 1.35 -7.91 -3.38
N ILE A 115 0.25 -8.66 -3.45
CA ILE A 115 -0.32 -9.36 -2.28
C ILE A 115 0.73 -10.25 -1.64
N ALA A 116 1.36 -11.14 -2.42
CA ALA A 116 2.38 -12.05 -1.91
C ALA A 116 3.56 -11.29 -1.28
N LEU A 117 4.07 -10.25 -1.96
CA LEU A 117 5.20 -9.45 -1.48
C LEU A 117 4.91 -8.73 -0.18
N TYR A 118 3.70 -8.17 0.00
CA TYR A 118 3.33 -7.50 1.25
C TYR A 118 3.16 -8.49 2.41
N LEU A 119 2.51 -9.63 2.17
CA LEU A 119 2.36 -10.69 3.16
C LEU A 119 3.72 -11.26 3.59
N ASP A 120 4.60 -11.55 2.62
CA ASP A 120 5.96 -12.02 2.88
C ASP A 120 6.81 -10.96 3.62
N ALA A 121 6.57 -9.68 3.34
CA ALA A 121 7.22 -8.57 4.05
C ALA A 121 6.66 -8.34 5.47
N GLY A 122 5.57 -8.99 5.84
CA GLY A 122 5.02 -9.01 7.19
C GLY A 122 3.62 -8.42 7.37
N ALA A 123 2.93 -8.04 6.30
CA ALA A 123 1.55 -7.60 6.40
C ALA A 123 0.68 -8.71 6.98
N GLY A 124 -0.22 -8.35 7.90
CA GLY A 124 -1.23 -9.26 8.43
C GLY A 124 -2.39 -9.42 7.45
N GLU A 125 -2.71 -8.36 6.71
CA GLU A 125 -3.78 -8.34 5.73
C GLU A 125 -3.45 -7.38 4.57
N VAL A 126 -3.92 -7.74 3.37
CA VAL A 126 -3.82 -6.93 2.15
C VAL A 126 -5.21 -6.71 1.58
N TRP A 127 -5.60 -5.46 1.34
CA TRP A 127 -6.84 -5.12 0.65
C TRP A 127 -6.56 -4.75 -0.79
N ILE A 128 -7.32 -5.33 -1.71
CA ILE A 128 -7.40 -4.91 -3.10
C ILE A 128 -8.73 -4.20 -3.29
N VAL A 129 -8.66 -2.88 -3.49
CA VAL A 129 -9.83 -2.02 -3.67
C VAL A 129 -10.01 -1.77 -5.16
N PHE A 130 -11.15 -2.16 -5.68
CA PHE A 130 -11.52 -1.93 -7.06
C PHE A 130 -12.20 -0.58 -7.20
N GLU A 131 -12.08 -0.04 -8.41
CA GLU A 131 -12.67 1.23 -8.77
C GLU A 131 -14.21 1.26 -8.61
N ASP A 132 -14.92 0.14 -8.74
CA ASP A 132 -16.36 0.04 -8.50
C ASP A 132 -16.75 -0.09 -7.02
N GLY A 133 -15.75 -0.08 -6.13
CA GLY A 133 -15.91 -0.20 -4.69
C GLY A 133 -15.89 -1.61 -4.14
N GLN A 134 -15.73 -2.63 -5.00
CA GLN A 134 -15.47 -3.98 -4.51
C GLN A 134 -14.14 -4.02 -3.74
N ILE A 135 -14.10 -4.75 -2.63
CA ILE A 135 -12.87 -4.96 -1.85
C ILE A 135 -12.62 -6.47 -1.76
N GLU A 136 -11.40 -6.87 -2.09
CA GLU A 136 -10.90 -8.22 -1.82
C GLU A 136 -9.89 -8.18 -0.68
N ILE A 137 -10.06 -9.08 0.27
CA ILE A 137 -9.25 -9.13 1.49
C ILE A 137 -8.41 -10.40 1.43
N HIS A 138 -7.12 -10.27 1.68
CA HIS A 138 -6.16 -11.37 1.65
C HIS A 138 -5.32 -11.39 2.91
N ASP A 139 -5.12 -12.58 3.47
CA ASP A 139 -4.12 -12.85 4.50
C ASP A 139 -3.20 -14.00 4.04
N ALA A 140 -2.30 -14.46 4.92
CA ALA A 140 -1.41 -15.59 4.63
C ALA A 140 -2.15 -16.92 4.34
N GLY A 141 -3.42 -17.04 4.73
CA GLY A 141 -4.30 -18.17 4.42
C GLY A 141 -5.08 -18.01 3.11
N GLY A 142 -4.94 -16.90 2.40
CA GLY A 142 -5.61 -16.61 1.12
C GLY A 142 -6.74 -15.59 1.26
N ARG A 143 -7.77 -15.71 0.41
CA ARG A 143 -8.89 -14.76 0.39
C ARG A 143 -9.78 -14.91 1.62
N ARG A 144 -10.17 -13.78 2.20
CA ARG A 144 -11.03 -13.67 3.38
C ARG A 144 -12.35 -12.99 3.03
N GLU A 145 -13.40 -13.37 3.75
CA GLU A 145 -14.72 -12.72 3.63
C GLU A 145 -14.82 -11.44 4.48
N ARG A 146 -14.02 -11.34 5.55
CA ARG A 146 -14.06 -10.25 6.53
C ARG A 146 -12.65 -9.87 6.95
N SER A 147 -12.46 -8.59 7.23
CA SER A 147 -11.19 -8.06 7.71
C SER A 147 -11.02 -8.28 9.21
N ALA A 148 -9.78 -8.54 9.62
CA ALA A 148 -9.41 -8.56 11.04
C ALA A 148 -9.29 -7.14 11.66
N PHE A 149 -9.17 -6.09 10.83
CA PHE A 149 -8.97 -4.72 11.27
C PHE A 149 -10.28 -3.91 11.31
N LEU A 150 -11.14 -4.09 10.31
CA LEU A 150 -12.38 -3.32 10.16
C LEU A 150 -13.47 -4.14 9.46
N ASP A 151 -14.55 -4.46 10.18
CA ASP A 151 -15.71 -5.17 9.61
C ASP A 151 -17.02 -4.54 10.14
N PRO A 152 -17.97 -4.14 9.26
CA PRO A 152 -17.84 -4.08 7.81
C PRO A 152 -16.90 -2.96 7.34
N ILE A 153 -16.32 -3.11 6.15
CA ILE A 153 -15.61 -2.04 5.47
C ILE A 153 -16.63 -1.22 4.68
N LEU A 154 -16.91 0.00 5.15
CA LEU A 154 -17.84 0.92 4.50
C LEU A 154 -17.04 2.03 3.81
N LEU A 155 -16.92 1.93 2.49
CA LEU A 155 -16.39 3.02 1.67
C LEU A 155 -17.55 3.78 1.04
N GLU A 156 -17.55 5.10 1.21
CA GLU A 156 -18.50 6.00 0.57
C GLU A 156 -17.77 6.75 -0.55
N PHE A 157 -18.17 6.56 -1.81
CA PHE A 157 -17.71 7.34 -2.97
C PHE A 157 -18.83 7.56 -3.97
#